data_AF-A0A448YRQ7-F1
#
_entry.id   AF-A0A448YRQ7-F1
#
_cell.length_a   1.000
_cell.length_b   1.000
_cell.length_c   1.000
_cell.angle_alpha   90.00
_cell.angle_beta   90.00
_cell.angle_gamma   90.00
#
_symmetry.space_group_name_H-M   'P 1'
#
loop_
_entity.id
_entity.type
_entity.pdbx_description
1 polymer ?
#
loop_
_entity_poly.entity_id
_entity_poly.type
_entity_poly.pdbx_seq_one_letter_code
_entity_poly.pdbx_strand_id
1 'polypeptide(L)' 'MRMHQLSEQQIMSITKELSDMTIESKLLSQVRSNIQLKKATGSYAGLRHAMGLPVRGQKTRTNAKTARNLNRLDRKM' A
#
# COMPACT_ATOMS: atom_id res chain seq x y z
N MET A 1 12.51 -19.19 21.36
CA MET A 1 11.96 -17.96 21.92
C MET A 1 10.58 -17.69 21.36
N ARG A 2 9.62 -17.35 22.21
CA ARG A 2 8.25 -16.94 21.86
C ARG A 2 7.98 -15.56 22.44
N MET A 3 6.93 -14.87 21.97
CA MET A 3 6.64 -13.48 22.34
C MET A 3 6.52 -13.24 23.86
N HIS A 4 5.97 -14.19 24.62
CA HIS A 4 5.85 -14.11 26.09
C HIS A 4 7.19 -14.30 26.84
N GLN A 5 8.25 -14.68 26.16
CA GLN A 5 9.57 -14.97 26.74
C GLN A 5 10.54 -13.79 26.62
N LEU A 6 10.07 -12.65 26.09
CA LEU A 6 10.88 -11.45 25.93
C LEU A 6 10.90 -10.64 27.22
N SER A 7 12.07 -10.16 27.62
CA SER A 7 12.19 -9.18 28.68
C SER A 7 11.75 -7.80 28.20
N GLU A 8 11.41 -6.91 29.13
CA GLU A 8 11.01 -5.53 28.80
C GLU A 8 12.11 -4.79 28.03
N GLN A 9 13.38 -5.00 28.39
CA GLN A 9 14.53 -4.43 27.66
C GLN A 9 14.58 -4.90 26.21
N GLN A 10 14.29 -6.18 25.96
CA GLN A 10 14.24 -6.72 24.60
C GLN A 10 13.08 -6.12 23.81
N ILE A 11 11.91 -5.98 24.43
CA ILE A 11 10.75 -5.33 23.80
C ILE A 11 11.08 -3.89 23.43
N MET A 12 11.70 -3.13 24.33
CA MET A 12 12.13 -1.75 24.07
C MET A 12 13.18 -1.66 22.94
N SER A 13 14.10 -2.61 22.87
CA SER A 13 15.08 -2.64 21.77
C SER A 13 14.41 -2.89 20.42
N ILE A 14 13.42 -3.79 20.38
CA ILE A 14 12.65 -4.10 19.17
C ILE A 14 11.79 -2.92 18.76
N THR A 15 11.10 -2.25 19.70
CA THR A 15 10.25 -1.10 19.38
C THR A 15 11.08 0.07 18.85
N LYS A 16 12.28 0.27 19.39
CA LYS A 16 13.24 1.25 18.87
C LYS A 16 13.63 0.93 17.43
N GLU A 17 14.03 -0.31 17.15
CA GLU A 17 14.40 -0.73 15.79
C GLU A 17 13.23 -0.57 14.81
N LEU A 18 12.02 -0.98 15.21
CA LEU A 18 10.81 -0.84 14.39
C LEU A 18 10.45 0.62 14.09
N SER A 19 10.80 1.56 14.98
CA SER A 19 10.52 2.99 14.79
C SER A 19 11.36 3.62 13.67
N ASP A 20 12.56 3.12 13.45
CA ASP A 20 13.46 3.59 12.39
C ASP A 20 13.05 3.01 11.02
N MET A 21 12.38 1.86 11.02
CA MET A 21 11.90 1.20 9.81
C MET A 21 10.69 1.90 9.18
N THR A 22 10.58 1.82 7.85
CA THR A 22 9.38 2.27 7.12
C THR A 22 8.28 1.21 7.15
N ILE A 23 7.51 1.20 8.23
CA ILE A 23 6.41 0.25 8.43
C ILE A 23 5.02 0.93 8.39
N GLU A 24 3.99 0.10 8.22
CA GLU A 24 2.57 0.43 8.35
C GLU A 24 2.17 1.77 7.71
N SER A 25 1.79 2.76 8.54
CA SER A 25 1.25 4.06 8.12
C SER A 25 2.22 4.83 7.22
N LYS A 26 3.52 4.77 7.48
CA LYS A 26 4.53 5.47 6.67
C LYS A 26 4.61 4.87 5.28
N LEU A 27 4.64 3.54 5.18
CA LEU A 27 4.64 2.82 3.91
C LEU A 27 3.33 3.02 3.13
N LEU A 28 2.19 2.97 3.83
CA LEU A 28 0.87 3.23 3.23
C LEU A 28 0.78 4.64 2.63
N SER A 29 1.24 5.65 3.37
CA SER A 29 1.28 7.03 2.90
C SER A 29 2.16 7.17 1.66
N GLN A 30 3.34 6.54 1.65
CA GLN A 30 4.23 6.54 0.50
C GLN A 30 3.58 5.92 -0.74
N VAL A 31 2.90 4.80 -0.60
CA VAL A 31 2.17 4.15 -1.71
C VAL A 31 1.04 5.04 -2.23
N ARG A 32 0.26 5.68 -1.35
CA ARG A 32 -0.81 6.62 -1.75
C ARG A 32 -0.24 7.83 -2.48
N SER A 33 0.84 8.41 -1.97
CA SER A 33 1.55 9.52 -2.62
C SER A 33 2.00 9.15 -4.03
N ASN A 34 2.57 7.96 -4.21
CA ASN A 34 2.97 7.47 -5.54
C ASN A 34 1.79 7.33 -6.51
N ILE A 35 0.63 6.87 -6.04
CA ILE A 35 -0.59 6.76 -6.88
C ILE A 35 -1.13 8.16 -7.21
N GLN A 36 -1.12 9.07 -6.25
CA GLN A 36 -1.58 10.44 -6.44
C GLN A 36 -0.69 11.21 -7.43
N LEU A 37 0.63 11.03 -7.34
CA LEU A 37 1.59 11.55 -8.30
C LEU A 37 1.26 11.05 -9.72
N LYS A 38 1.05 9.74 -9.89
CA LYS A 38 0.66 9.15 -11.18
C LYS A 38 -0.61 9.77 -11.77
N LYS A 39 -1.59 10.11 -10.93
CA LYS A 39 -2.80 10.82 -11.35
C LYS A 39 -2.49 12.27 -11.73
N ALA A 40 -1.73 12.99 -10.91
CA ALA A 40 -1.39 14.39 -11.14
C ALA A 40 -0.61 14.59 -12.44
N THR A 41 0.31 13.69 -12.77
CA THR A 41 1.07 13.71 -14.03
C THR A 41 0.24 13.26 -15.24
N GLY A 42 -1.01 12.81 -15.06
CA GLY A 42 -1.86 12.36 -16.17
C GLY A 42 -1.43 11.03 -16.80
N SER A 43 -0.66 10.20 -16.08
CA SER A 43 -0.19 8.92 -16.61
C SER A 43 -1.35 7.93 -16.81
N TYR A 44 -1.21 7.01 -17.78
CA TYR A 44 -2.18 5.93 -18.00
C TYR A 44 -2.47 5.16 -16.70
N ALA A 45 -1.43 4.84 -15.92
CA ALA A 45 -1.60 4.14 -14.67
C ALA A 45 -2.46 4.91 -13.65
N GLY A 46 -2.27 6.23 -13.54
CA GLY A 46 -3.08 7.10 -12.70
C GLY A 46 -4.55 7.10 -13.10
N LEU A 47 -4.84 7.19 -14.41
CA LEU A 47 -6.19 7.11 -14.94
C LEU A 47 -6.86 5.77 -14.61
N ARG A 48 -6.13 4.66 -14.75
CA ARG A 48 -6.62 3.31 -14.43
C ARG A 48 -6.91 3.13 -12.93
N HIS A 49 -6.06 3.70 -12.07
CA HIS A 49 -6.31 3.73 -10.62
C HIS A 49 -7.56 4.55 -10.25
N ALA A 50 -7.79 5.68 -10.93
CA ALA A 50 -8.98 6.52 -10.71
C ALA A 50 -10.28 5.84 -11.19
N MET A 51 -10.22 5.10 -12.30
CA MET A 51 -11.37 4.40 -12.88
C MET A 51 -11.66 3.04 -12.24
N GLY A 52 -10.86 2.60 -11.26
CA GLY A 52 -11.01 1.26 -10.66
C GLY A 52 -10.72 0.12 -11.64
N LEU A 53 -9.86 0.35 -12.63
CA LEU A 53 -9.55 -0.65 -13.64
C LEU A 53 -8.17 -1.28 -13.42
N PRO A 54 -7.93 -2.47 -13.99
CA PRO A 54 -6.60 -3.07 -14.00
C PRO A 54 -5.55 -2.15 -14.62
N VAL A 55 -4.42 -2.02 -13.93
CA VAL A 55 -3.33 -1.10 -14.29
C VAL A 55 -2.25 -1.78 -15.12
N ARG A 56 -2.05 -3.10 -14.93
CA ARG A 56 -0.96 -3.89 -15.55
C ARG A 56 -1.35 -4.54 -16.89
N GLY A 57 -2.17 -3.87 -17.71
CA GLY A 57 -2.56 -4.38 -19.04
C GLY A 57 -3.48 -5.61 -19.05
N GLN A 58 -4.16 -5.90 -17.93
CA GLN A 58 -5.05 -7.05 -17.83
C GLN A 58 -6.36 -6.80 -18.60
N LYS A 59 -6.93 -7.85 -19.19
CA LYS A 59 -8.21 -7.79 -19.92
C LYS A 59 -9.37 -7.47 -18.95
N THR A 60 -10.29 -6.60 -19.36
CA THR A 60 -11.44 -6.17 -18.54
C THR A 60 -12.79 -6.72 -18.99
N ARG A 61 -12.84 -7.41 -20.15
CA ARG A 61 -14.08 -7.93 -20.74
C ARG A 61 -14.76 -9.00 -19.88
N THR A 62 -13.97 -9.92 -19.30
CA THR A 62 -14.49 -11.04 -18.52
C THR A 62 -14.37 -10.79 -17.03
N ASN A 63 -13.15 -10.52 -16.53
CA ASN A 63 -12.87 -10.45 -15.09
C ASN A 63 -12.05 -9.20 -14.72
N ALA A 64 -12.63 -8.33 -13.90
CA ALA A 64 -11.95 -7.17 -13.31
C ALA A 64 -12.48 -6.81 -11.91
N LYS A 65 -13.21 -7.72 -11.24
CA LYS A 65 -13.95 -7.44 -9.99
C LYS A 65 -13.05 -6.93 -8.86
N THR A 66 -11.94 -7.61 -8.62
CA THR A 66 -10.98 -7.23 -7.58
C THR A 66 -10.36 -5.85 -7.83
N ALA A 67 -10.02 -5.55 -9.09
CA ALA A 67 -9.53 -4.24 -9.47
C ALA A 67 -10.58 -3.15 -9.25
N ARG A 68 -11.84 -3.39 -9.63
CA ARG A 68 -12.94 -2.44 -9.40
C ARG A 68 -13.17 -2.13 -7.93
N ASN A 69 -12.98 -3.12 -7.06
CA ASN A 69 -13.17 -2.93 -5.61
C ASN A 69 -11.95 -2.28 -4.93
N LEU A 70 -10.72 -2.63 -5.34
CA LEU A 70 -9.50 -2.28 -4.59
C LEU A 70 -8.65 -1.19 -5.26
N ASN A 71 -8.78 -0.97 -6.57
CA ASN A 71 -8.06 0.10 -7.25
C ASN A 71 -8.82 1.40 -7.06
N ARG A 72 -8.24 2.27 -6.26
CA ARG A 72 -8.69 3.61 -5.93
C ARG A 72 -7.47 4.46 -5.66
N LEU A 73 -7.63 5.78 -5.70
CA LEU A 73 -6.57 6.72 -5.36
C LEU A 73 -6.18 6.57 -3.90
N ASP A 74 -7.19 6.55 -3.02
CA ASP A 74 -7.02 6.27 -1.60
C ASP A 74 -7.00 4.77 -1.34
N ARG A 75 -5.94 4.10 -1.79
CA ARG A 75 -5.80 2.66 -1.58
C ARG A 75 -5.78 2.37 -0.07
N LYS A 76 -6.77 1.60 0.38
CA LYS A 76 -6.76 0.93 1.67
C LYS A 76 -6.22 -0.47 1.45
N MET A 77 -5.23 -0.87 2.24
CA MET A 77 -4.85 -2.28 2.39
C MET A 77 -6.05 -3.04 2.94
#